data_AF-A0A2G2AE12-F1
#
_entry.id   AF-A0A2G2AE12-F1
#
_cell.length_a   1.000
_cell.length_b   1.000
_cell.length_c   1.000
_cell.angle_alpha   90.00
_cell.angle_beta   90.00
_cell.angle_gamma   90.00
#
_symmetry.space_group_name_H-M   'P 1'
#
loop_
_entity.id
_entity.type
_entity.pdbx_description
1 polymer ?
#
loop_
_entity_poly.entity_id
_entity_poly.type
_entity_poly.pdbx_seq_one_letter_code
_entity_poly.pdbx_strand_id
1 'polypeptide(L)'
;MYKTMIAGALALTLGMTSLAPTQVRAEISNEEAWGALLGLLVLGAVIRESRKNDPAPVVNPRPNRNVIPAQCLRRIETRRGETVRLFGRRCMQNNYRGFDRLPERCEVTVRTDNGRRNGFRPRCLRQAGFRWNR
;
A
#
# COMPACT_ATOMS: atom_id res chain seq x y z
N MET A 1 -27.60 55.16 11.10
CA MET A 1 -28.35 54.43 12.14
C MET A 1 -27.66 53.12 12.56
N TYR A 2 -26.35 53.13 12.84
CA TYR A 2 -25.60 51.95 13.34
C TYR A 2 -25.10 52.12 14.79
N LYS A 3 -25.18 53.35 15.32
CA LYS A 3 -24.78 53.70 16.71
C LYS A 3 -25.76 53.18 17.77
N THR A 4 -27.02 52.93 17.43
CA THR A 4 -28.04 52.43 18.37
C THR A 4 -28.02 50.92 18.57
N MET A 5 -27.36 50.16 17.69
CA MET A 5 -27.27 48.70 17.79
C MET A 5 -26.22 48.23 18.81
N ILE A 6 -25.21 49.07 19.11
CA ILE A 6 -24.11 48.71 20.02
C ILE A 6 -24.58 48.72 21.49
N ALA A 7 -25.57 49.53 21.84
CA ALA A 7 -26.11 49.60 23.20
C ALA A 7 -26.92 48.36 23.61
N GLY A 8 -27.58 47.69 22.65
CA GLY A 8 -28.37 46.47 22.93
C GLY A 8 -27.50 45.24 23.23
N ALA A 9 -26.32 45.13 22.61
CA ALA A 9 -25.43 43.99 22.77
C ALA A 9 -24.75 43.95 24.16
N LEU A 10 -24.48 45.11 24.77
CA LEU A 10 -23.80 45.19 26.07
C LEU A 10 -24.72 44.84 27.26
N ALA A 11 -26.03 45.08 27.15
CA ALA A 11 -26.97 44.77 28.24
C ALA A 11 -27.18 43.27 28.45
N LEU A 12 -27.05 42.46 27.38
CA LEU A 12 -27.19 41.00 27.46
C LEU A 12 -26.00 40.33 28.16
N THR A 13 -24.80 40.90 28.11
CA THR A 13 -23.59 40.30 28.72
C THR A 13 -23.52 40.49 30.24
N LEU A 14 -24.10 41.57 30.79
CA LEU A 14 -24.04 41.83 32.24
C LEU A 14 -25.11 41.06 33.04
N GLY A 15 -26.19 40.61 32.37
CA GLY A 15 -27.29 39.88 33.01
C GLY A 15 -26.99 38.40 33.35
N MET A 16 -25.90 37.81 32.83
CA MET A 16 -25.57 36.40 33.08
C MET A 16 -24.61 36.19 34.28
N THR A 17 -24.21 37.24 34.99
CA THR A 17 -23.25 37.15 36.12
C THR A 17 -23.89 36.96 37.49
N SER A 18 -25.15 36.55 37.59
CA SER A 18 -25.73 36.05 38.85
C SER A 18 -25.73 34.52 38.89
N LEU A 19 -24.54 33.94 38.92
CA LEU A 19 -24.35 32.55 39.34
C LEU A 19 -23.79 32.59 40.76
N ALA A 20 -24.67 32.44 41.76
CA ALA A 20 -24.24 31.82 43.00
C ALA A 20 -23.59 30.47 42.64
N PRO A 21 -22.50 30.04 43.30
CA PRO A 21 -21.94 28.73 43.04
C PRO A 21 -22.93 27.70 43.60
N THR A 22 -23.96 27.35 42.83
CA THR A 22 -24.47 26.00 42.91
C THR A 22 -23.32 25.15 42.40
N GLN A 23 -22.53 24.67 43.35
CA GLN A 23 -21.65 23.54 43.14
C GLN A 23 -22.42 22.53 42.28
N VAL A 24 -22.02 22.39 41.01
CA VAL A 24 -22.38 21.23 40.21
C VAL A 24 -21.68 20.08 40.92
N ARG A 25 -22.34 19.59 41.96
CA ARG A 25 -22.03 18.28 42.49
C ARG A 25 -22.44 17.37 41.34
N ALA A 26 -21.46 16.93 40.57
CA ALA A 26 -21.61 15.78 39.71
C ALA A 26 -21.82 14.58 40.65
N GLU A 27 -23.01 14.48 41.24
CA GLU A 27 -23.54 13.25 41.77
C GLU A 27 -23.90 12.43 40.53
N ILE A 28 -22.88 11.78 39.97
CA ILE A 28 -23.08 10.82 38.88
C ILE A 28 -23.71 9.60 39.53
N SER A 29 -25.04 9.67 39.69
CA SER A 29 -25.86 8.49 39.90
C SER A 29 -25.95 7.74 38.57
N ASN A 30 -25.82 6.42 38.62
CA ASN A 30 -25.75 5.55 37.44
C ASN A 30 -27.02 5.58 36.56
N GLU A 31 -28.09 6.25 36.98
CA GLU A 31 -29.32 6.41 36.20
C GLU A 31 -29.31 7.59 35.20
N GLU A 32 -28.44 8.59 35.36
CA GLU A 32 -28.41 9.80 34.51
C GLU A 32 -27.17 9.89 33.57
N ALA A 33 -26.32 8.86 33.57
CA ALA A 33 -25.08 8.80 32.78
C ALA A 33 -25.29 8.74 31.25
N TRP A 34 -26.52 8.46 30.78
CA TRP A 34 -26.82 8.38 29.35
C TRP A 34 -26.82 9.75 28.65
N GLY A 35 -27.14 10.84 29.36
CA GLY A 35 -27.18 12.19 28.77
C GLY A 35 -25.81 12.68 28.30
N ALA A 36 -24.76 12.40 29.06
CA ALA A 36 -23.38 12.78 28.73
C ALA A 36 -22.80 11.96 27.56
N LEU A 37 -23.10 10.66 27.50
CA LEU A 37 -22.66 9.77 26.41
C LEU A 37 -23.35 10.10 25.09
N LEU A 38 -24.66 10.38 25.12
CA LEU A 38 -25.42 10.80 23.93
C LEU A 38 -24.91 12.14 23.37
N GLY A 39 -24.60 13.11 24.24
CA GLY A 39 -24.02 14.39 23.83
C GLY A 39 -22.67 14.25 23.11
N LEU A 40 -21.79 13.37 23.60
CA LEU A 40 -20.48 13.10 23.01
C LEU A 40 -20.58 12.39 21.65
N LEU A 41 -21.57 11.51 21.48
CA LEU A 41 -21.84 10.79 20.24
C LEU A 41 -22.35 11.74 19.13
N VAL A 42 -23.20 12.71 19.47
CA VAL A 42 -23.70 13.72 18.51
C VAL A 42 -22.58 14.66 18.05
N LEU A 43 -21.71 15.14 18.95
CA LEU A 43 -20.54 15.95 18.57
C LEU A 43 -19.58 15.16 17.66
N GLY A 44 -19.42 13.86 17.88
CA GLY A 44 -18.61 12.97 17.04
C GLY A 44 -19.16 12.78 15.62
N ALA A 45 -20.49 12.85 15.44
CA ALA A 45 -21.12 12.71 14.12
C ALA A 45 -20.93 13.96 13.23
N VAL A 46 -20.81 15.15 13.81
CA VAL A 46 -20.67 16.41 13.06
C VAL A 46 -19.30 16.53 12.38
N ILE A 47 -18.23 15.94 12.95
CA ILE A 47 -16.87 16.01 12.36
C ILE A 47 -16.65 14.97 11.26
N ARG A 48 -17.55 13.98 11.14
CA ARG A 48 -17.33 12.81 10.29
C ARG A 48 -17.99 12.92 8.93
N GLU A 49 -17.65 13.95 8.15
CA GLU A 49 -18.14 14.07 6.77
C GLU A 49 -17.16 14.85 5.87
N SER A 50 -15.91 14.38 5.69
CA SER A 50 -15.01 14.99 4.70
C SER A 50 -13.83 14.15 4.19
N ARG A 51 -13.87 12.82 4.32
CA ARG A 51 -12.89 11.94 3.63
C ARG A 51 -13.57 10.78 2.93
N LYS A 52 -14.30 11.05 1.85
CA LYS A 52 -14.77 10.02 0.92
C LYS A 52 -14.35 10.23 -0.54
N ASN A 53 -13.69 11.36 -0.83
CA ASN A 53 -13.34 11.74 -2.21
C ASN A 53 -11.84 11.99 -2.44
N ASP A 54 -10.96 11.58 -1.52
CA ASP A 54 -9.53 11.58 -1.84
C ASP A 54 -9.27 10.41 -2.80
N PRO A 55 -8.92 10.66 -4.09
CA PRO A 55 -8.46 9.58 -4.94
C PRO A 55 -7.23 8.95 -4.28
N ALA A 56 -7.28 7.64 -4.05
CA ALA A 56 -6.12 6.92 -3.54
C ALA A 56 -4.90 7.28 -4.40
N PRO A 57 -3.72 7.53 -3.79
CA PRO A 57 -2.53 7.83 -4.55
C PRO A 57 -2.35 6.75 -5.62
N VAL A 58 -2.26 7.16 -6.89
CA VAL A 58 -1.92 6.22 -7.97
C VAL A 58 -0.47 5.81 -7.72
N VAL A 59 -0.29 4.73 -6.96
CA VAL A 59 0.99 4.07 -6.81
C VAL A 59 1.29 3.48 -8.18
N ASN A 60 2.03 4.23 -9.01
CA ASN A 60 2.63 3.69 -10.22
C ASN A 60 3.59 2.60 -9.76
N PRO A 61 3.26 1.30 -9.91
CA PRO A 61 4.16 0.25 -9.47
C PRO A 61 5.38 0.39 -10.37
N ARG A 62 6.54 0.75 -9.81
CA ARG A 62 7.79 0.76 -10.57
C ARG A 62 7.88 -0.62 -11.26
N PRO A 63 8.09 -0.68 -12.59
CA PRO A 63 8.12 -1.95 -13.29
C PRO A 63 9.12 -2.85 -12.59
N ASN A 64 8.62 -3.95 -12.00
CA ASN A 64 9.43 -4.80 -11.15
C ASN A 64 10.50 -5.41 -12.04
N ARG A 65 11.72 -4.87 -11.91
CA ARG A 65 12.82 -5.24 -12.78
C ARG A 65 13.29 -6.67 -12.52
N ASN A 66 12.82 -7.35 -11.48
CA ASN A 66 13.11 -8.76 -11.20
C ASN A 66 12.10 -9.70 -11.85
N VAL A 67 11.12 -9.18 -12.61
CA VAL A 67 10.20 -9.98 -13.41
C VAL A 67 10.85 -10.30 -14.75
N ILE A 68 11.18 -11.57 -14.97
CA ILE A 68 11.81 -12.06 -16.19
C ILE A 68 10.77 -12.59 -17.19
N PRO A 69 11.03 -12.46 -18.49
CA PRO A 69 10.13 -12.94 -19.55
C PRO A 69 9.97 -14.46 -19.53
N ALA A 70 8.74 -14.94 -19.29
CA ALA A 70 8.44 -16.37 -19.28
C ALA A 70 8.62 -17.03 -20.66
N GLN A 71 8.50 -16.27 -21.76
CA GLN A 71 8.76 -16.76 -23.12
C GLN A 71 10.20 -17.25 -23.34
N CYS A 72 11.13 -16.82 -22.48
CA CYS A 72 12.51 -17.27 -22.52
C CYS A 72 12.76 -18.58 -21.78
N LEU A 73 11.77 -19.09 -21.04
CA LEU A 73 11.83 -20.39 -20.38
C LEU A 73 11.63 -21.50 -21.41
N ARG A 74 12.68 -22.28 -21.65
CA ARG A 74 12.65 -23.40 -22.58
C ARG A 74 12.94 -24.71 -21.87
N ARG A 75 12.30 -25.75 -22.36
CA ARG A 75 12.60 -27.14 -22.05
C ARG A 75 13.58 -27.62 -23.13
N ILE A 76 14.72 -28.17 -22.74
CA ILE A 76 15.72 -28.70 -23.65
C ILE A 76 16.08 -30.12 -23.24
N GLU A 77 16.35 -30.94 -24.24
CA GLU A 77 16.88 -32.29 -24.05
C GLU A 77 18.40 -32.23 -24.06
N THR A 78 19.00 -32.90 -23.08
CA THR A 78 20.45 -33.08 -23.00
C THR A 78 20.86 -34.33 -23.77
N ARG A 79 22.15 -34.45 -24.08
CA ARG A 79 22.70 -35.67 -24.72
C ARG A 79 22.50 -36.96 -23.93
N ARG A 80 22.17 -36.86 -22.64
CA ARG A 80 21.90 -38.00 -21.76
C ARG A 80 20.42 -38.43 -21.79
N GLY A 81 19.60 -37.81 -22.63
CA GLY A 81 18.15 -38.01 -22.64
C GLY A 81 17.41 -37.29 -21.49
N GLU A 82 18.13 -36.62 -20.58
CA GLU A 82 17.51 -35.85 -19.52
C GLU A 82 16.90 -34.58 -20.09
N THR A 83 15.69 -34.25 -19.64
CA THR A 83 15.01 -33.01 -19.99
C THR A 83 15.20 -31.97 -18.90
N VAL A 84 15.83 -30.84 -19.23
CA VAL A 84 16.08 -29.74 -18.29
C VAL A 84 15.38 -28.45 -18.74
N ARG A 85 15.05 -27.59 -17.79
CA ARG A 85 14.45 -26.28 -18.06
C ARG A 85 15.46 -25.18 -17.76
N LEU A 86 15.61 -24.24 -18.68
CA LEU A 86 16.46 -23.06 -18.51
C LEU A 86 15.87 -21.83 -19.20
N PHE A 87 16.23 -20.67 -18.68
CA PHE A 87 16.02 -19.41 -19.37
C PHE A 87 17.18 -19.19 -20.35
N GLY A 88 16.90 -19.22 -21.66
CA GLY A 88 17.96 -19.12 -22.67
C GLY A 88 18.67 -17.77 -22.64
N ARG A 89 20.01 -17.77 -22.61
CA ARG A 89 20.82 -16.54 -22.49
C ARG A 89 20.51 -15.53 -23.59
N ARG A 90 20.48 -15.97 -24.86
CA ARG A 90 20.18 -15.10 -26.01
C ARG A 90 18.78 -14.51 -25.96
N CYS A 91 17.77 -15.30 -25.58
CA CYS A 91 16.42 -14.79 -25.43
C CYS A 91 16.34 -13.72 -24.34
N MET A 92 16.96 -13.98 -23.19
CA MET A 92 17.03 -13.04 -22.08
C MET A 92 17.73 -11.74 -22.48
N GLN A 93 18.87 -11.83 -23.17
CA GLN A 93 19.60 -10.66 -23.66
C GLN A 93 18.74 -9.77 -24.58
N ASN A 94 17.90 -10.38 -25.42
CA ASN A 94 17.08 -9.64 -26.38
C ASN A 94 15.77 -9.11 -25.78
N ASN A 95 15.20 -9.79 -24.77
CA ASN A 95 13.83 -9.53 -24.30
C ASN A 95 13.74 -9.01 -22.87
N TYR A 96 14.84 -9.05 -22.10
CA TYR A 96 14.84 -8.67 -20.70
C TYR A 96 15.75 -7.46 -20.45
N ARG A 97 15.12 -6.32 -20.18
CA ARG A 97 15.83 -5.05 -19.89
C ARG A 97 16.77 -5.11 -18.68
N GLY A 98 16.64 -6.12 -17.82
CA GLY A 98 17.48 -6.30 -16.63
C GLY A 98 18.57 -7.35 -16.79
N PHE A 99 18.93 -7.73 -18.02
CA PHE A 99 19.86 -8.83 -18.30
C PHE A 99 21.18 -8.73 -17.50
N ASP A 100 21.75 -7.52 -17.39
CA ASP A 100 23.03 -7.29 -16.71
C ASP A 100 22.98 -7.52 -15.19
N ARG A 101 21.78 -7.66 -14.61
CA ARG A 101 21.60 -7.96 -13.18
C ARG A 101 21.39 -9.44 -12.91
N LEU A 102 21.34 -10.27 -13.96
CA LEU A 102 21.18 -11.70 -13.78
C LEU A 102 22.43 -12.24 -13.07
N PRO A 103 22.26 -13.01 -11.99
CA PRO A 103 23.40 -13.54 -11.26
C PRO A 103 24.15 -14.55 -12.13
N GLU A 104 25.44 -14.31 -12.35
CA GLU A 104 26.32 -15.24 -13.07
C GLU A 104 26.36 -16.63 -12.40
N ARG A 105 26.22 -16.69 -11.06
CA ARG A 105 26.09 -17.95 -10.31
C ARG A 105 24.92 -18.83 -10.75
N CYS A 106 23.90 -18.25 -11.37
CA CYS A 106 22.75 -18.99 -11.89
C CYS A 106 22.92 -19.42 -13.35
N GLU A 107 23.98 -18.96 -14.03
CA GLU A 107 24.29 -19.34 -15.39
C GLU A 107 24.79 -20.79 -15.46
N VAL A 108 24.35 -21.49 -16.50
CA VAL A 108 24.73 -22.85 -16.80
C VAL A 108 24.92 -23.04 -18.29
N THR A 109 25.84 -23.94 -18.62
CA THR A 109 25.98 -24.48 -19.97
C THR A 109 25.52 -25.92 -19.99
N VAL A 110 24.54 -26.20 -20.85
CA VAL A 110 24.02 -27.55 -21.08
C VAL A 110 24.51 -28.04 -22.44
N ARG A 111 24.95 -29.30 -22.49
CA ARG A 111 25.30 -29.97 -23.75
C ARG A 111 24.06 -30.67 -24.29
N THR A 112 23.59 -30.21 -25.45
CA THR A 112 22.50 -30.80 -26.24
C THR A 112 23.08 -31.48 -27.47
N ASP A 113 22.28 -32.24 -28.21
CA ASP A 113 22.72 -32.83 -29.48
C ASP A 113 23.12 -31.74 -30.48
N ASN A 114 22.35 -30.66 -30.51
CA ASN A 114 22.57 -29.45 -31.32
C ASN A 114 23.67 -28.50 -30.78
N GLY A 115 24.60 -29.04 -30.00
CA GLY A 115 25.73 -28.32 -29.41
C GLY A 115 25.48 -27.77 -28.01
N ARG A 116 26.27 -26.77 -27.61
CA ARG A 116 26.18 -26.15 -26.28
C ARG A 116 25.08 -25.10 -26.25
N ARG A 117 24.37 -25.03 -25.12
CA ARG A 117 23.33 -24.02 -24.87
C ARG A 117 23.59 -23.38 -23.51
N ASN A 118 23.67 -22.05 -23.50
CA ASN A 118 23.86 -21.26 -22.28
C ASN A 118 22.53 -20.67 -21.82
N GLY A 119 22.36 -20.56 -20.51
CA GLY A 119 21.19 -19.94 -19.92
C GLY A 119 21.20 -20.00 -18.41
N PHE A 120 20.05 -19.71 -17.79
CA PHE A 120 19.96 -19.57 -16.34
C PHE A 120 19.00 -20.60 -15.75
N ARG A 121 19.40 -21.21 -14.62
CA ARG A 121 18.57 -22.19 -13.91
C ARG A 121 17.35 -21.50 -13.27
N PRO A 122 16.11 -21.95 -13.54
CA PRO A 122 14.90 -21.37 -12.95
C PRO A 122 14.91 -21.41 -11.42
N ARG A 123 15.35 -22.53 -10.83
CA ARG A 123 15.40 -22.69 -9.37
C ARG A 123 16.32 -21.66 -8.71
N CYS A 124 17.54 -21.48 -9.25
CA CYS A 124 18.50 -20.49 -8.75
C CYS A 124 17.96 -19.05 -8.90
N LEU A 125 17.34 -18.73 -10.04
CA LEU A 125 16.74 -17.41 -10.26
C LEU A 125 15.63 -17.11 -9.25
N ARG A 126 14.77 -18.07 -8.92
CA ARG A 126 13.74 -17.86 -7.87
C ARG A 126 14.33 -17.60 -6.50
N GLN A 127 15.40 -18.31 -6.15
CA GLN A 127 16.13 -18.13 -4.89
C GLN A 127 16.83 -16.77 -4.86
N ALA A 128 17.33 -16.30 -6.00
CA ALA A 128 17.92 -14.96 -6.16
C ALA A 128 16.87 -13.82 -6.23
N GLY A 129 15.58 -14.11 -6.05
CA GLY A 129 14.52 -13.10 -6.00
C GLY A 129 13.89 -12.74 -7.35
N PHE A 130 14.25 -13.43 -8.44
CA PHE A 130 13.59 -13.25 -9.73
C PHE A 130 12.26 -13.99 -9.77
N ARG A 131 11.31 -13.45 -10.53
CA ARG A 131 9.94 -13.94 -10.69
C ARG A 131 9.57 -13.95 -12.16
N TRP A 132 8.66 -14.81 -12.56
CA TRP A 132 8.07 -14.81 -13.90
C TRP A 132 6.64 -15.31 -13.79
N ASN A 133 5.73 -14.66 -14.51
CA ASN A 133 4.35 -15.09 -14.57
C ASN A 133 4.17 -16.02 -15.77
N ARG A 134 3.39 -17.08 -15.58
CA ARG A 134 3.24 -18.17 -16.52
C ARG A 134 2.13 -17.87 -17.52
#